data_AF-A0A1I2EFK4-F1
#
_entry.id   AF-A0A1I2EFK4-F1
#
_cell.length_a   1.000
_cell.length_b   1.000
_cell.length_c   1.000
_cell.angle_alpha   90.00
_cell.angle_beta   90.00
_cell.angle_gamma   90.00
#
_symmetry.space_group_name_H-M   'P 1'
#
loop_
_entity.id
_entity.type
_entity.pdbx_description
1 polymer ?
#
loop_
_entity_poly.entity_id
_entity_poly.type
_entity_poly.pdbx_seq_one_letter_code
_entity_poly.pdbx_strand_id
1 'polypeptide(L)'
;MDPPEVAGSQRADRVDFDRRTRLEFRGAQISSDVGLLVMRELDVTLGLSSLASAVLRDSRLGRNTVHRLDGLFRQSVFGRLPEYEDVDDADSLAFDPAMRQVDGGRAVVAHAGSASQMGRFETETLALPENRVALADLSGRWIDRCIELPEAMADSSLTSLQLKLIKIGARIVRHARAITFQLAEVTVTGPMVRAILAAIRRVRAPPSCA
;
A
#
# COMPACT_ATOMS: atom_id res chain seq x y z
N MET A 1 -24.35 -31.06 -10.34
CA MET A 1 -23.04 -30.38 -10.43
C MET A 1 -23.34 -29.04 -11.06
N ASP A 2 -23.79 -28.11 -10.23
CA ASP A 2 -24.01 -26.72 -10.62
C ASP A 2 -22.69 -25.94 -10.41
N PRO A 3 -22.35 -24.98 -11.28
CA PRO A 3 -21.11 -24.21 -11.18
C PRO A 3 -21.17 -23.20 -10.03
N PRO A 4 -20.02 -22.79 -9.46
CA PRO A 4 -19.99 -21.97 -8.26
C PRO A 4 -20.36 -20.50 -8.54
N GLU A 5 -21.18 -19.98 -7.65
CA GLU A 5 -21.72 -18.63 -7.58
C GLU A 5 -20.59 -17.61 -7.31
N VAL A 6 -20.47 -16.61 -8.18
CA VAL A 6 -19.54 -15.49 -8.03
C VAL A 6 -19.93 -14.69 -6.78
N ALA A 7 -19.00 -14.55 -5.84
CA ALA A 7 -19.15 -13.80 -4.60
C ALA A 7 -19.35 -12.30 -4.88
N GLY A 8 -20.59 -11.87 -5.04
CA GLY A 8 -20.98 -10.48 -5.25
C GLY A 8 -21.96 -10.00 -4.18
N SER A 9 -21.52 -9.00 -3.40
CA SER A 9 -22.34 -8.11 -2.55
C SER A 9 -23.04 -8.77 -1.35
N GLN A 10 -22.45 -8.66 -0.16
CA GLN A 10 -23.16 -8.95 1.09
C GLN A 10 -24.35 -7.98 1.23
N ARG A 11 -25.54 -8.50 0.90
CA ARG A 11 -26.81 -7.80 0.95
C ARG A 11 -27.16 -7.57 2.42
N ALA A 12 -27.32 -6.31 2.83
CA ALA A 12 -27.79 -5.97 4.17
C ALA A 12 -29.13 -6.65 4.47
N ASP A 13 -29.23 -7.37 5.59
CA ASP A 13 -30.46 -8.04 6.01
C ASP A 13 -31.50 -7.01 6.42
N ARG A 14 -32.73 -7.14 5.93
CA ARG A 14 -33.84 -6.24 6.31
C ARG A 14 -34.59 -6.84 7.48
N VAL A 15 -34.99 -6.00 8.43
CA VAL A 15 -35.87 -6.41 9.54
C VAL A 15 -37.33 -6.24 9.15
N ASP A 16 -38.17 -7.17 9.58
CA ASP A 16 -39.56 -7.24 9.13
C ASP A 16 -40.47 -6.12 9.68
N PHE A 17 -40.16 -5.59 10.86
CA PHE A 17 -40.97 -4.55 11.50
C PHE A 17 -40.87 -3.18 10.80
N ASP A 18 -39.76 -2.92 10.11
CA ASP A 18 -39.55 -1.72 9.33
C ASP A 18 -38.62 -2.00 8.15
N ARG A 19 -39.20 -2.05 6.95
CA ARG A 19 -38.47 -2.33 5.71
C ARG A 19 -37.44 -1.26 5.33
N ARG A 20 -37.43 -0.12 6.01
CA ARG A 20 -36.38 0.91 5.89
C ARG A 20 -35.15 0.58 6.73
N THR A 21 -35.31 -0.22 7.78
CA THR A 21 -34.24 -0.62 8.68
C THR A 21 -33.45 -1.79 8.07
N ARG A 22 -32.12 -1.62 7.98
CA ARG A 22 -31.18 -2.59 7.42
C ARG A 22 -30.12 -2.93 8.47
N LEU A 23 -29.85 -4.21 8.66
CA LEU A 23 -28.78 -4.74 9.48
C LEU A 23 -27.61 -5.11 8.58
N GLU A 24 -26.49 -4.42 8.76
CA GLU A 24 -25.23 -4.76 8.10
C GLU A 24 -24.26 -5.31 9.15
N PHE A 25 -23.85 -6.56 8.98
CA PHE A 25 -22.68 -7.09 9.68
C PHE A 25 -21.42 -6.51 9.04
N ARG A 26 -21.10 -5.26 9.37
CA ARG A 26 -19.76 -4.73 9.17
C ARG A 26 -18.87 -5.33 10.24
N GLY A 27 -18.40 -6.55 10.02
CA GLY A 27 -17.31 -7.13 10.80
C GLY A 27 -16.15 -6.13 10.90
N ALA A 28 -15.34 -6.22 11.96
CA ALA A 28 -14.13 -5.42 12.04
C ALA A 28 -13.35 -5.61 10.72
N GLN A 29 -13.02 -4.52 10.02
CA GLN A 29 -12.28 -4.62 8.77
C GLN A 29 -10.99 -5.41 9.02
N ILE A 30 -10.72 -6.38 8.16
CA ILE A 30 -9.50 -7.19 8.18
C ILE A 30 -8.71 -6.82 6.93
N SER A 31 -7.41 -6.70 7.07
CA SER A 31 -6.48 -6.59 5.95
C SER A 31 -5.46 -7.71 6.08
N SER A 32 -5.09 -8.34 4.96
CA SER A 32 -4.07 -9.39 4.93
C SER A 32 -2.66 -8.84 4.66
N ASP A 33 -2.57 -7.57 4.27
CA ASP A 33 -1.37 -6.96 3.69
C ASP A 33 -0.81 -5.83 4.57
N VAL A 34 -0.98 -5.94 5.89
CA VAL A 34 -0.60 -4.87 6.82
C VAL A 34 0.92 -4.67 6.91
N GLY A 35 1.70 -5.66 6.50
CA GLY A 35 3.14 -5.50 6.30
C GLY A 35 3.52 -4.40 5.33
N LEU A 36 2.63 -4.05 4.38
CA LEU A 36 2.87 -2.95 3.45
C LEU A 36 3.03 -1.60 4.16
N LEU A 37 2.51 -1.44 5.38
CA LEU A 37 2.70 -0.21 6.17
C LEU A 37 4.15 -0.02 6.61
N VAL A 38 4.87 -1.10 6.88
CA VAL A 38 6.31 -1.05 7.21
C VAL A 38 7.10 -0.66 5.96
N MET A 39 6.74 -1.24 4.82
CA MET A 39 7.34 -0.88 3.53
C MET A 39 7.05 0.59 3.17
N ARG A 40 5.85 1.09 3.49
CA ARG A 40 5.47 2.49 3.26
C ARG A 40 6.25 3.44 4.16
N GLU A 41 6.54 3.08 5.40
CA GLU A 41 7.40 3.87 6.29
C GLU A 41 8.82 3.97 5.73
N LEU A 42 9.35 2.86 5.19
CA LEU A 42 10.66 2.86 4.53
C LEU A 42 10.66 3.72 3.26
N ASP A 43 9.65 3.58 2.39
CA ASP A 43 9.45 4.40 1.18
C ASP A 43 9.44 5.90 1.51
N VAL A 44 8.70 6.30 2.54
CA VAL A 44 8.62 7.70 2.97
C VAL A 44 9.96 8.17 3.55
N THR A 45 10.64 7.32 4.30
CA THR A 45 11.94 7.66 4.92
C THR A 45 13.03 7.88 3.87
N LEU A 46 13.10 7.02 2.86
CA LEU A 46 14.08 7.11 1.78
C LEU A 46 13.64 8.03 0.63
N GLY A 47 12.35 8.39 0.59
CA GLY A 47 11.75 9.24 -0.44
C GLY A 47 11.59 8.55 -1.80
N LEU A 48 11.46 7.22 -1.86
CA LEU A 48 11.55 6.45 -3.10
C LEU A 48 10.42 6.80 -4.09
N SER A 49 9.16 6.74 -3.65
CA SER A 49 8.00 7.09 -4.48
C SER A 49 7.87 8.59 -4.72
N SER A 50 8.41 9.41 -3.82
CA SER A 50 8.49 10.85 -4.02
C SER A 50 9.47 11.21 -5.14
N LEU A 51 10.60 10.51 -5.24
CA LEU A 51 11.52 10.63 -6.38
C LEU A 51 10.82 10.24 -7.67
N ALA A 52 10.09 9.12 -7.68
CA ALA A 52 9.32 8.68 -8.85
C ALA A 52 8.35 9.79 -9.32
N SER A 53 7.55 10.34 -8.40
CA SER A 53 6.61 11.40 -8.74
C SER A 53 7.27 12.73 -9.16
N ALA A 54 8.54 12.96 -8.82
CA ALA A 54 9.27 14.16 -9.24
C ALA A 54 9.85 14.01 -10.65
N VAL A 55 10.17 12.79 -11.08
CA VAL A 55 10.77 12.52 -12.40
C VAL A 55 9.77 12.08 -13.45
N LEU A 56 8.63 11.52 -13.04
CA LEU A 56 7.57 11.09 -13.94
C LEU A 56 6.78 12.29 -14.47
N ARG A 57 6.56 12.32 -15.77
CA ARG A 57 5.69 13.26 -16.44
C ARG A 57 4.24 12.84 -16.26
N ASP A 58 3.44 13.72 -15.67
CA ASP A 58 2.00 13.51 -15.50
C ASP A 58 1.23 14.11 -16.68
N SER A 59 0.68 13.26 -17.55
CA SER A 59 -0.16 13.65 -18.69
C SER A 59 -1.65 13.70 -18.34
N ARG A 60 -2.03 13.32 -17.11
CA ARG A 60 -3.43 13.18 -16.71
C ARG A 60 -4.10 14.55 -16.56
N LEU A 61 -5.34 14.66 -17.00
CA LEU A 61 -6.12 15.90 -16.98
C LEU A 61 -7.44 15.76 -16.21
N GLY A 62 -7.95 16.89 -15.73
CA GLY A 62 -9.29 16.99 -15.14
C GLY A 62 -9.50 16.05 -13.96
N ARG A 63 -10.57 15.24 -13.99
CA ARG A 63 -10.94 14.32 -12.90
C ARG A 63 -9.96 13.15 -12.70
N ASN A 64 -9.01 12.94 -13.62
CA ASN A 64 -8.04 11.85 -13.52
C ASN A 64 -6.86 12.18 -12.56
N THR A 65 -6.75 13.42 -12.08
CA THR A 65 -5.72 13.86 -11.13
C THR A 65 -6.17 13.79 -9.67
N VAL A 66 -7.38 13.27 -9.40
CA VAL A 66 -7.90 13.11 -8.03
C VAL A 66 -6.97 12.24 -7.18
N HIS A 67 -6.43 11.17 -7.76
CA HIS A 67 -5.37 10.37 -7.14
C HIS A 67 -4.02 11.00 -7.47
N ARG A 68 -3.20 11.19 -6.43
CA ARG A 68 -1.86 11.73 -6.58
C ARG A 68 -0.99 10.76 -7.38
N LEU A 69 -0.05 11.29 -8.14
CA LEU A 69 0.87 10.48 -8.95
C LEU A 69 1.71 9.54 -8.07
N ASP A 70 2.22 10.04 -6.93
CA ASP A 70 2.93 9.21 -5.96
C ASP A 70 2.03 8.16 -5.28
N GLY A 71 0.72 8.41 -5.18
CA GLY A 71 -0.26 7.44 -4.65
C GLY A 71 -0.46 6.27 -5.61
N LEU A 72 -0.74 6.57 -6.89
CA LEU A 72 -0.89 5.55 -7.93
C LEU A 72 0.42 4.77 -8.18
N PHE A 73 1.55 5.46 -8.16
CA PHE A 73 2.86 4.82 -8.28
C PHE A 73 3.10 3.84 -7.12
N ARG A 74 2.82 4.25 -5.88
CA ARG A 74 2.88 3.34 -4.73
C ARG A 74 1.95 2.16 -4.89
N GLN A 75 0.69 2.38 -5.28
CA GLN A 75 -0.24 1.26 -5.47
C GLN A 75 0.26 0.28 -6.54
N SER A 76 0.82 0.77 -7.64
CA SER A 76 1.41 -0.07 -8.69
C SER A 76 2.59 -0.91 -8.16
N VAL A 77 3.52 -0.30 -7.44
CA VAL A 77 4.69 -1.01 -6.89
C VAL A 77 4.29 -1.96 -5.74
N PHE A 78 3.47 -1.48 -4.82
CA PHE A 78 3.14 -2.20 -3.58
C PHE A 78 2.05 -3.26 -3.80
N GLY A 79 1.20 -3.14 -4.82
CA GLY A 79 0.27 -4.20 -5.22
C GLY A 79 1.01 -5.46 -5.68
N ARG A 80 2.18 -5.32 -6.29
CA ARG A 80 2.99 -6.47 -6.72
C ARG A 80 3.71 -7.18 -5.57
N LEU A 81 3.88 -6.54 -4.42
CA LEU A 81 4.59 -7.13 -3.28
C LEU A 81 3.84 -8.35 -2.70
N PRO A 82 2.52 -8.30 -2.43
CA PRO A 82 1.72 -9.47 -2.08
C PRO A 82 1.32 -10.36 -3.25
N GLU A 83 1.93 -10.19 -4.43
CA GLU A 83 1.62 -10.96 -5.64
C GLU A 83 0.28 -10.58 -6.29
N TYR A 84 -0.25 -9.36 -6.05
CA TYR A 84 -1.35 -8.79 -6.82
C TYR A 84 -0.81 -8.07 -8.07
N GLU A 85 -0.45 -8.86 -9.07
CA GLU A 85 0.17 -8.38 -10.30
C GLU A 85 -0.86 -7.87 -11.32
N ASP A 86 -2.10 -8.35 -11.25
CA ASP A 86 -3.14 -8.05 -12.21
C ASP A 86 -3.82 -6.71 -11.90
N VAL A 87 -4.10 -5.94 -12.95
CA VAL A 87 -4.77 -4.63 -12.81
C VAL A 87 -6.17 -4.79 -12.20
N ASP A 88 -6.84 -5.93 -12.42
CA ASP A 88 -8.18 -6.19 -11.87
C ASP A 88 -8.17 -6.40 -10.35
N ASP A 89 -7.05 -6.81 -9.76
CA ASP A 89 -6.88 -6.91 -8.30
C ASP A 89 -7.02 -5.53 -7.63
N ALA A 90 -6.78 -4.45 -8.38
CA ALA A 90 -6.88 -3.09 -7.88
C ALA A 90 -8.31 -2.74 -7.41
N ASP A 91 -9.36 -3.37 -7.93
CA ASP A 91 -10.73 -3.13 -7.45
C ASP A 91 -10.93 -3.64 -6.02
N SER A 92 -10.34 -4.79 -5.68
CA SER A 92 -10.35 -5.31 -4.31
C SER A 92 -9.42 -4.49 -3.40
N LEU A 93 -8.20 -4.22 -3.88
CA LEU A 93 -7.20 -3.44 -3.15
C LEU A 93 -7.61 -1.98 -2.90
N ALA A 94 -8.44 -1.39 -3.77
CA ALA A 94 -8.93 -0.03 -3.60
C ALA A 94 -9.62 0.20 -2.25
N PHE A 95 -10.27 -0.83 -1.73
CA PHE A 95 -10.97 -0.77 -0.44
C PHE A 95 -10.17 -1.36 0.72
N ASP A 96 -9.06 -2.05 0.43
CA ASP A 96 -8.18 -2.58 1.47
C ASP A 96 -7.66 -1.43 2.35
N PRO A 97 -7.84 -1.51 3.68
CA PRO A 97 -7.47 -0.41 4.56
C PRO A 97 -5.96 -0.20 4.69
N ALA A 98 -5.12 -1.22 4.48
CA ALA A 98 -3.67 -1.04 4.43
C ALA A 98 -3.25 -0.36 3.12
N MET A 99 -3.79 -0.82 1.98
CA MET A 99 -3.54 -0.20 0.68
C MET A 99 -3.97 1.27 0.64
N ARG A 100 -5.08 1.63 1.30
CA ARG A 100 -5.49 3.04 1.43
C ARG A 100 -4.50 3.91 2.21
N GLN A 101 -3.81 3.34 3.19
CA GLN A 101 -2.69 4.03 3.87
C GLN A 101 -1.43 4.07 2.99
N VAL A 102 -1.20 3.02 2.20
CA VAL A 102 -0.08 2.91 1.26
C VAL A 102 -0.23 3.85 0.07
N ASP A 103 -1.42 4.17 -0.41
CA ASP A 103 -1.65 5.23 -1.39
C ASP A 103 -1.49 6.60 -0.68
N GLY A 104 -2.24 6.79 0.40
CA GLY A 104 -2.20 7.99 1.24
C GLY A 104 -3.12 9.11 0.74
N GLY A 105 -2.94 10.32 1.27
CA GLY A 105 -3.76 11.48 0.88
C GLY A 105 -5.27 11.22 1.04
N ARG A 106 -6.04 11.42 -0.04
CA ARG A 106 -7.50 11.21 -0.03
C ARG A 106 -7.89 9.73 0.04
N ALA A 107 -7.02 8.81 -0.39
CA ALA A 107 -7.30 7.38 -0.38
C ALA A 107 -7.56 6.85 1.03
N VAL A 108 -6.92 7.46 2.05
CA VAL A 108 -7.09 7.10 3.47
C VAL A 108 -8.55 7.10 3.93
N VAL A 109 -9.34 8.04 3.43
CA VAL A 109 -10.76 8.23 3.80
C VAL A 109 -11.73 7.81 2.69
N ALA A 110 -11.26 7.73 1.45
CA ALA A 110 -12.02 7.25 0.30
C ALA A 110 -11.57 5.81 -0.04
N HIS A 111 -11.05 5.64 -1.26
CA HIS A 111 -10.49 4.40 -1.80
C HIS A 111 -9.17 4.70 -2.51
N ALA A 112 -8.31 3.70 -2.65
CA ALA A 112 -7.15 3.77 -3.54
C ALA A 112 -7.61 3.68 -5.02
N GLY A 113 -6.69 3.69 -5.97
CA GLY A 113 -7.02 3.58 -7.40
C GLY A 113 -7.78 2.29 -7.73
N SER A 114 -8.85 2.38 -8.52
CA SER A 114 -9.55 1.22 -9.09
C SER A 114 -8.79 0.60 -10.26
N ALA A 115 -9.23 -0.56 -10.75
CA ALA A 115 -8.66 -1.22 -11.92
C ALA A 115 -8.58 -0.30 -13.14
N SER A 116 -9.66 0.44 -13.44
CA SER A 116 -9.67 1.42 -14.53
C SER A 116 -8.69 2.59 -14.32
N GLN A 117 -8.47 3.02 -13.08
CA GLN A 117 -7.53 4.10 -12.78
C GLN A 117 -6.08 3.60 -12.86
N MET A 118 -5.81 2.40 -12.35
CA MET A 118 -4.51 1.75 -12.42
C MET A 118 -4.14 1.38 -13.85
N GLY A 119 -5.06 0.79 -14.61
CA GLY A 119 -4.83 0.43 -16.01
C GLY A 119 -4.45 1.65 -16.86
N ARG A 120 -5.16 2.78 -16.71
CA ARG A 120 -4.80 4.03 -17.39
C ARG A 120 -3.47 4.60 -16.90
N PHE A 121 -3.20 4.56 -15.60
CA PHE A 121 -1.91 5.00 -15.07
C PHE A 121 -0.75 4.20 -15.67
N GLU A 122 -0.85 2.88 -15.75
CA GLU A 122 0.21 2.04 -16.29
C GLU A 122 0.36 2.20 -17.81
N THR A 123 -0.75 2.26 -18.55
CA THR A 123 -0.73 2.28 -20.03
C THR A 123 -0.64 3.67 -20.66
N GLU A 124 -1.12 4.72 -19.99
CA GLU A 124 -1.14 6.09 -20.52
C GLU A 124 -0.13 7.02 -19.82
N THR A 125 0.30 6.69 -18.60
CA THR A 125 1.32 7.47 -17.86
C THR A 125 2.66 6.74 -17.85
N LEU A 126 2.78 5.55 -17.24
CA LEU A 126 4.07 4.86 -17.13
C LEU A 126 4.63 4.42 -18.49
N ALA A 127 3.76 4.06 -19.42
CA ALA A 127 4.18 3.63 -20.75
C ALA A 127 4.68 4.76 -21.66
N LEU A 128 4.55 6.04 -21.27
CA LEU A 128 5.09 7.16 -22.04
C LEU A 128 6.60 6.97 -22.26
N PRO A 129 7.14 7.22 -23.47
CA PRO A 129 8.55 7.00 -23.77
C PRO A 129 9.50 7.67 -22.77
N GLU A 130 9.21 8.90 -22.36
CA GLU A 130 10.00 9.65 -21.40
C GLU A 130 9.93 9.02 -19.99
N ASN A 131 8.76 8.51 -19.61
CA ASN A 131 8.57 7.86 -18.32
C ASN A 131 9.26 6.49 -18.27
N ARG A 132 9.34 5.75 -19.38
CA ARG A 132 10.12 4.51 -19.44
C ARG A 132 11.60 4.75 -19.18
N VAL A 133 12.17 5.80 -19.78
CA VAL A 133 13.56 6.21 -19.53
C VAL A 133 13.72 6.62 -18.06
N ALA A 134 12.81 7.47 -17.55
CA ALA A 134 12.85 7.92 -16.16
C ALA A 134 12.74 6.75 -15.15
N LEU A 135 11.93 5.72 -15.44
CA LEU A 135 11.79 4.51 -14.62
C LEU A 135 13.06 3.64 -14.65
N ALA A 136 13.71 3.51 -15.81
CA ALA A 136 14.99 2.80 -15.91
C ALA A 136 16.05 3.46 -15.00
N ASP A 137 16.16 4.79 -15.07
CA ASP A 137 17.08 5.58 -14.24
C ASP A 137 16.69 5.60 -12.76
N LEU A 138 15.40 5.39 -12.44
CA LEU A 138 14.88 5.42 -11.08
C LEU A 138 15.50 4.33 -10.21
N SER A 139 15.79 3.16 -10.78
CA SER A 139 16.41 2.04 -10.08
C SER A 139 17.77 2.42 -9.48
N GLY A 140 18.63 3.10 -10.25
CA GLY A 140 19.91 3.62 -9.79
C GLY A 140 19.75 4.62 -8.65
N ARG A 141 18.82 5.58 -8.80
CA ARG A 141 18.52 6.57 -7.75
C ARG A 141 17.99 5.94 -6.46
N TRP A 142 17.26 4.83 -6.55
CA TRP A 142 16.82 4.08 -5.37
C TRP A 142 17.97 3.33 -4.71
N ILE A 143 18.87 2.72 -5.49
CA ILE A 143 20.08 2.08 -4.97
C ILE A 143 20.92 3.08 -4.20
N ASP A 144 21.14 4.29 -4.75
CA ASP A 144 21.89 5.35 -4.06
C ASP A 144 21.28 5.70 -2.69
N ARG A 145 19.95 5.72 -2.58
CA ARG A 145 19.24 5.95 -1.30
C ARG A 145 19.33 4.75 -0.35
N CYS A 146 19.43 3.53 -0.88
CA CYS A 146 19.51 2.31 -0.09
C CYS A 146 20.94 2.00 0.40
N ILE A 147 21.98 2.45 -0.31
CA ILE A 147 23.39 2.28 0.13
C ILE A 147 23.66 3.04 1.44
N GLU A 148 22.89 4.08 1.74
CA GLU A 148 22.95 4.80 3.01
C GLU A 148 22.27 4.05 4.18
N LEU A 149 21.73 2.84 3.96
CA LEU A 149 21.16 2.03 5.04
C LEU A 149 22.26 1.45 5.95
N PRO A 150 22.14 1.56 7.29
CA PRO A 150 23.13 1.02 8.20
C PRO A 150 23.24 -0.51 8.09
N GLU A 151 24.48 -1.04 8.12
CA GLU A 151 24.82 -2.48 8.06
C GLU A 151 24.02 -3.35 9.03
N ALA A 152 23.48 -2.77 10.12
CA ALA A 152 22.58 -3.43 11.06
C ALA A 152 21.28 -4.00 10.43
N MET A 153 20.93 -3.62 9.20
CA MET A 153 19.82 -4.21 8.43
C MET A 153 20.25 -5.39 7.52
N ALA A 154 21.54 -5.71 7.42
CA ALA A 154 22.09 -6.71 6.51
C ALA A 154 22.17 -8.14 7.08
N ASP A 155 22.00 -8.32 8.40
CA ASP A 155 22.16 -9.62 9.08
C ASP A 155 20.99 -10.61 8.88
N SER A 156 19.90 -10.17 8.25
CA SER A 156 18.77 -11.03 7.87
C SER A 156 18.59 -10.98 6.36
N SER A 157 18.30 -12.12 5.71
CA SER A 157 17.88 -12.08 4.30
C SER A 157 16.63 -11.21 4.18
N LEU A 158 16.79 -10.01 3.59
CA LEU A 158 15.71 -9.03 3.36
C LEU A 158 14.51 -9.69 2.67
N THR A 159 14.77 -10.67 1.80
CA THR A 159 13.74 -11.48 1.12
C THR A 159 12.89 -12.31 2.09
N SER A 160 13.51 -12.94 3.10
CA SER A 160 12.77 -13.72 4.10
C SER A 160 11.96 -12.83 5.03
N LEU A 161 12.46 -11.64 5.36
CA LEU A 161 11.75 -10.66 6.17
C LEU A 161 10.60 -10.02 5.37
N GLN A 162 10.83 -9.70 4.10
CA GLN A 162 9.82 -9.21 3.16
C GLN A 162 8.65 -10.20 3.04
N LEU A 163 8.91 -11.48 2.77
CA LEU A 163 7.86 -12.51 2.67
C LEU A 163 7.06 -12.66 3.97
N LYS A 164 7.74 -12.57 5.12
CA LYS A 164 7.09 -12.63 6.43
C LYS A 164 6.25 -11.39 6.74
N LEU A 165 6.71 -10.20 6.34
CA LEU A 165 5.98 -8.96 6.55
C LEU A 165 4.73 -8.89 5.68
N ILE A 166 4.86 -9.19 4.39
CA ILE A 166 3.78 -9.04 3.40
C ILE A 166 2.55 -9.88 3.78
N LYS A 167 2.74 -11.08 4.34
CA LYS A 167 1.63 -11.98 4.73
C LYS A 167 1.06 -11.72 6.14
N ILE A 168 1.27 -10.53 6.71
CA ILE A 168 0.71 -10.18 8.03
C ILE A 168 -0.71 -9.64 7.90
N GLY A 169 -1.65 -10.44 8.36
CA GLY A 169 -3.02 -9.99 8.58
C GLY A 169 -3.16 -9.10 9.81
N ALA A 170 -4.13 -8.20 9.81
CA ALA A 170 -4.53 -7.44 10.99
C ALA A 170 -6.03 -7.12 11.01
N ARG A 171 -6.57 -7.02 12.22
CA ARG A 171 -7.88 -6.42 12.48
C ARG A 171 -7.75 -4.91 12.63
N ILE A 172 -8.67 -4.15 12.06
CA ILE A 172 -8.61 -2.69 12.10
C ILE A 172 -9.60 -2.14 13.11
N VAL A 173 -9.10 -1.27 13.97
CA VAL A 173 -9.87 -0.55 14.98
C VAL A 173 -9.74 0.95 14.68
N ARG A 174 -10.87 1.60 14.41
CA ARG A 174 -10.90 3.05 14.14
C ARG A 174 -11.30 3.79 15.41
N HIS A 175 -10.47 4.74 15.81
CA HIS A 175 -10.73 5.71 16.86
C HIS A 175 -10.93 7.10 16.23
N ALA A 176 -11.43 8.06 17.00
CA ALA A 176 -11.67 9.43 16.52
C ALA A 176 -10.42 10.12 15.93
N ARG A 177 -9.22 9.76 16.40
CA ARG A 177 -7.95 10.40 16.01
C ARG A 177 -6.90 9.44 15.46
N ALA A 178 -7.20 8.15 15.42
CA ALA A 178 -6.21 7.13 15.07
C ALA A 178 -6.89 5.93 14.41
N ILE A 179 -6.16 5.27 13.52
CA ILE A 179 -6.52 3.96 12.99
C ILE A 179 -5.47 3.00 13.52
N THR A 180 -5.91 1.97 14.24
CA THR A 180 -5.05 0.96 14.83
C THR A 180 -5.19 -0.33 14.06
N PHE A 181 -4.08 -0.81 13.53
CA PHE A 181 -3.98 -2.15 12.97
C PHE A 181 -3.50 -3.09 14.07
N GLN A 182 -4.36 -4.02 14.47
CA GLN A 182 -4.07 -5.07 15.44
C GLN A 182 -3.57 -6.29 14.67
N LEU A 183 -2.25 -6.35 14.51
CA LEU A 183 -1.56 -7.38 13.72
C LEU A 183 -1.76 -8.76 14.35
N ALA A 184 -1.92 -9.77 13.50
CA ALA A 184 -1.85 -11.16 13.89
C ALA A 184 -0.38 -11.52 14.17
N GLU A 185 -0.08 -11.89 15.41
CA GLU A 185 1.25 -12.34 15.80
C GLU A 185 1.42 -13.80 15.37
N VAL A 186 2.00 -14.02 14.18
CA VAL A 186 2.23 -15.37 13.62
C VAL A 186 3.72 -15.65 13.49
N THR A 187 4.37 -15.10 12.46
CA THR A 187 5.82 -15.23 12.23
C THR A 187 6.60 -13.96 12.57
N VAL A 188 5.87 -12.86 12.77
CA VAL A 188 6.43 -11.53 13.06
C VAL A 188 5.89 -11.08 14.40
N THR A 189 6.79 -10.89 15.36
CA THR A 189 6.43 -10.49 16.74
C THR A 189 6.37 -8.98 16.89
N GLY A 190 5.61 -8.51 17.89
CA GLY A 190 5.53 -7.09 18.22
C GLY A 190 6.90 -6.40 18.43
N PRO A 191 7.83 -6.98 19.20
CA PRO A 191 9.20 -6.47 19.33
C PRO A 191 9.95 -6.36 18.00
N MET A 192 9.78 -7.31 17.08
CA MET A 192 10.45 -7.29 15.78
C MET A 192 9.96 -6.12 14.91
N VAL A 193 8.64 -5.90 14.82
CA VAL A 193 8.09 -4.74 14.10
C VAL A 193 8.61 -3.43 14.69
N ARG A 194 8.66 -3.32 16.03
CA ARG A 194 9.22 -2.14 16.70
C ARG A 194 10.69 -1.92 16.38
N ALA A 195 11.48 -3.00 16.34
CA ALA A 195 12.89 -2.93 15.99
C ALA A 195 13.09 -2.46 14.54
N ILE A 196 12.30 -2.99 13.59
CA ILE A 196 12.34 -2.58 12.18
C ILE A 196 11.97 -1.10 12.05
N LEU A 197 10.87 -0.66 12.66
CA LEU A 197 10.46 0.76 12.63
C LEU A 197 11.50 1.68 13.29
N ALA A 198 12.15 1.22 14.36
CA ALA A 198 13.24 1.97 15.00
C ALA A 198 14.46 2.07 14.08
N ALA A 199 14.82 0.99 13.37
CA ALA A 199 15.90 0.99 12.37
C ALA A 199 15.60 1.98 11.24
N ILE A 200 14.39 1.94 10.67
CA ILE A 200 13.95 2.90 9.63
C ILE A 200 14.07 4.35 10.14
N ARG A 201 13.63 4.64 11.36
CA ARG A 201 13.73 5.99 11.93
C ARG A 201 15.17 6.46 12.14
N ARG A 202 16.14 5.56 12.33
CA ARG A 202 17.55 5.92 12.43
C ARG A 202 18.11 6.40 11.10
N VAL A 203 17.67 5.81 9.99
CA VAL A 203 18.00 6.26 8.62
C VAL A 203 17.49 7.68 8.37
N ARG A 204 16.35 8.04 8.98
CA ARG A 204 15.77 9.40 8.87
C ARG A 204 16.59 10.48 9.60
N ALA A 205 17.37 10.11 10.62
CA ALA A 205 18.17 11.08 11.36
C ALA A 205 19.36 11.51 10.48
N PRO A 206 19.62 12.82 10.28
CA PRO A 206 20.83 13.24 9.58
C PRO A 206 22.05 12.65 10.29
N PRO A 207 23.15 12.33 9.57
CA PRO A 207 24.40 11.96 10.23
C PRO A 207 24.73 13.06 11.24
N SER A 208 24.77 12.68 12.52
CA SER A 208 25.18 13.57 13.60
C SER A 208 26.52 14.18 13.21
N CYS A 209 26.51 15.48 12.97
CA CYS A 209 27.71 16.24 12.65
C CYS A 209 28.69 16.09 13.82
N ALA A 210 29.86 15.51 13.55
CA ALA A 210 31.04 15.52 14.41
C ALA A 210 32.22 15.97 13.53
#